data_AF-A0A7X3K091-F1
#
_entry.id   AF-A0A7X3K091-F1
#
_cell.length_a   1.000
_cell.length_b   1.000
_cell.length_c   1.000
_cell.angle_alpha   90.00
_cell.angle_beta   90.00
_cell.angle_gamma   90.00
#
_symmetry.space_group_name_H-M   'P 1'
#
loop_
_entity.id
_entity.type
_entity.pdbx_description
1 polymer ?
#
loop_
_entity_poly.entity_id
_entity_poly.type
_entity_poly.pdbx_seq_one_letter_code
_entity_poly.pdbx_strand_id
1 'polypeptide(L)' 'MWTVIYIAPTPKIAERIKQSLSEEGFLVQIRAINMTKNQFEIVVPEGEVEEVQEVLNTILHR' A
#
# COMPACT_ATOMS: atom_id res chain seq x y z
N MET A 1 -0.98 -14.39 5.81
CA MET A 1 0.21 -13.61 6.23
C MET A 1 0.01 -12.14 5.85
N TRP A 2 0.91 -11.21 6.19
CA TRP A 2 0.90 -9.84 5.61
C TRP A 2 1.92 -9.77 4.48
N THR A 3 1.52 -9.26 3.32
CA THR A 3 2.34 -9.24 2.10
C THR A 3 2.57 -7.81 1.65
N VAL A 4 3.81 -7.49 1.27
CA VAL A 4 4.17 -6.17 0.72
C VAL A 4 3.70 -6.09 -0.72
N ILE A 5 2.86 -5.10 -1.03
CA ILE A 5 2.34 -4.84 -2.39
C ILE A 5 3.02 -3.64 -3.06
N TYR A 6 3.55 -2.71 -2.27
CA TYR A 6 4.16 -1.49 -2.79
C TYR A 6 5.14 -0.90 -1.78
N ILE A 7 6.17 -0.19 -2.28
CA ILE A 7 7.10 0.58 -1.45
C ILE A 7 7.03 2.04 -1.88
N ALA A 8 6.40 2.86 -1.06
CA ALA A 8 6.27 4.29 -1.31
C ALA A 8 7.54 5.06 -0.89
N PRO A 9 7.98 6.05 -1.69
CA PRO A 9 9.20 6.84 -1.41
C PRO A 9 8.94 8.02 -0.46
N THR A 10 7.68 8.30 -0.10
CA THR A 10 7.31 9.36 0.84
C THR A 10 6.09 8.93 1.66
N PRO A 11 5.92 9.45 2.89
CA PRO A 11 4.77 9.12 3.73
C PRO A 11 3.45 9.59 3.09
N LYS A 12 3.48 10.72 2.36
CA LYS A 12 2.31 11.26 1.68
C LYS A 12 1.77 10.32 0.59
N ILE A 13 2.66 9.68 -0.16
CA ILE A 13 2.27 8.69 -1.18
C ILE A 13 1.74 7.43 -0.50
N ALA A 14 2.39 6.97 0.58
CA ALA A 14 1.93 5.81 1.35
C ALA A 14 0.51 6.00 1.89
N GLU A 15 0.24 7.14 2.53
CA GLU A 15 -1.08 7.46 3.07
C GLU A 15 -2.14 7.60 1.96
N ARG A 16 -1.81 8.21 0.81
CA ARG A 16 -2.74 8.29 -0.32
C ARG A 16 -3.16 6.91 -0.82
N ILE A 17 -2.20 6.01 -1.02
CA ILE A 17 -2.48 4.66 -1.51
C ILE A 17 -3.29 3.88 -0.47
N LYS A 18 -2.91 3.94 0.81
CA LYS A 18 -3.66 3.32 1.91
C LYS A 18 -5.10 3.83 1.93
N GLN A 19 -5.30 5.15 1.86
CA GLN A 19 -6.63 5.74 1.88
C GLN A 19 -7.49 5.24 0.72
N SER A 20 -6.97 5.28 -0.53
CA SER A 20 -7.73 4.80 -1.68
C SER A 20 -8.07 3.31 -1.60
N LEU A 21 -7.15 2.47 -1.13
CA LEU A 21 -7.45 1.04 -0.93
C LEU A 21 -8.42 0.79 0.23
N SER A 22 -8.33 1.56 1.32
CA SER A 22 -9.28 1.47 2.43
C SER A 22 -10.67 1.98 2.08
N GLU A 23 -10.80 2.93 1.16
CA GLU A 23 -12.08 3.39 0.62
C GLU A 23 -12.80 2.30 -0.19
N GLU A 24 -12.04 1.42 -0.85
CA GLU A 24 -12.55 0.23 -1.54
C GLU A 24 -12.84 -0.95 -0.58
N GLY A 25 -12.53 -0.80 0.72
CA GLY A 25 -12.82 -1.80 1.75
C GLY A 25 -11.68 -2.77 2.08
N PHE A 26 -10.49 -2.59 1.50
CA PHE A 26 -9.34 -3.46 1.78
C PHE A 26 -8.66 -3.13 3.10
N LEU A 27 -8.10 -4.16 3.73
CA LEU A 27 -7.30 -3.97 4.94
C LEU A 27 -5.85 -3.62 4.56
N VAL A 28 -5.42 -2.40 4.88
CA VAL A 28 -4.10 -1.90 4.49
C VAL A 28 -3.35 -1.34 5.68
N GLN A 29 -2.07 -1.69 5.77
CA GLN A 29 -1.14 -1.12 6.76
C GLN A 29 0.08 -0.50 6.06
N ILE A 30 0.61 0.56 6.68
CA ILE A 30 1.88 1.16 6.28
C ILE A 30 2.95 0.78 7.31
N ARG A 31 4.10 0.30 6.84
CA ARG A 31 5.27 0.00 7.67
C ARG A 31 6.45 0.84 7.20
N ALA A 32 7.00 1.65 8.10
CA ALA A 32 8.24 2.36 7.84
C ALA A 32 9.42 1.38 7.95
N ILE A 33 10.15 1.14 6.87
CA ILE A 33 11.30 0.22 6.89
C ILE A 33 12.50 0.87 7.58
N ASN A 34 12.70 2.16 7.32
CA ASN A 34 13.87 2.87 7.80
C ASN A 34 13.62 4.37 7.87
N MET A 35 13.75 4.95 9.07
CA MET A 35 13.55 6.40 9.31
C MET A 35 14.49 7.26 8.48
N THR A 36 15.65 6.73 8.06
CA THR A 36 16.65 7.48 7.29
C THR A 36 16.43 7.43 5.79
N LYS A 37 15.79 6.37 5.26
CA LYS A 37 15.59 6.19 3.81
C LYS A 37 14.21 6.64 3.31
N ASN A 38 13.31 7.05 4.22
CA ASN A 38 11.94 7.48 3.90
C ASN A 38 11.17 6.47 3.02
N GLN A 39 11.38 5.18 3.25
CA GLN A 39 10.67 4.11 2.54
C GLN A 39 9.57 3.52 3.40
N PHE A 40 8.40 3.40 2.80
CA PHE A 40 7.16 2.97 3.45
C PHE A 40 6.58 1.78 2.70
N GLU A 41 6.63 0.60 3.29
CA GLU A 41 5.95 -0.58 2.78
C GLU A 41 4.46 -0.42 2.99
N ILE A 42 3.72 -0.76 1.95
CA ILE A 42 2.28 -0.93 2.01
C ILE A 42 2.03 -2.43 2.00
N VAL A 43 1.34 -2.91 3.04
CA VAL A 43 1.09 -4.33 3.24
C VAL A 43 -0.40 -4.60 3.35
N VAL A 44 -0.82 -5.75 2.82
CA VAL A 44 -2.20 -6.24 2.86
C VAL A 44 -2.24 -7.72 3.29
N PRO A 45 -3.38 -8.24 3.77
CA PRO A 45 -3.57 -9.68 3.94
C PRO A 45 -3.28 -10.42 2.65
N GLU A 46 -2.54 -11.51 2.76
CA GLU A 46 -2.17 -12.36 1.63
C GLU A 46 -3.37 -12.81 0.77
N GLY A 47 -4.53 -13.03 1.38
CA GLY A 47 -5.76 -13.40 0.68
C GLY A 47 -6.39 -12.30 -0.16
N GLU A 48 -5.96 -11.04 0.00
CA GLU A 48 -6.47 -9.88 -0.74
C GLU A 48 -5.47 -9.38 -1.81
N VAL A 49 -4.31 -10.02 -1.95
CA VAL A 49 -3.20 -9.51 -2.79
C VAL A 49 -3.60 -9.38 -4.26
N GLU A 50 -4.28 -10.38 -4.83
CA GLU A 50 -4.69 -10.34 -6.24
C GLU A 50 -5.66 -9.18 -6.52
N GLU A 51 -6.72 -9.06 -5.72
CA GLU A 51 -7.72 -8.00 -5.86
C GLU A 51 -7.10 -6.61 -5.64
N VAL A 52 -6.25 -6.46 -4.62
CA VAL A 52 -5.53 -5.22 -4.34
C VAL A 52 -4.60 -4.84 -5.49
N GLN A 53 -3.94 -5.80 -6.15
CA GLN A 53 -3.05 -5.52 -7.28
C GLN A 53 -3.81 -4.90 -8.47
N GLU A 54 -5.02 -5.38 -8.77
CA GLU A 54 -5.86 -4.82 -9.84
C GLU A 54 -6.25 -3.36 -9.55
N VAL A 55 -6.68 -3.10 -8.32
CA VAL A 55 -7.07 -1.74 -7.88
C VAL A 55 -5.86 -0.81 -7.79
N LEU A 56 -4.73 -1.29 -7.25
CA LEU A 56 -3.50 -0.52 -7.12
C LEU A 56 -2.99 -0.03 -8.48
N ASN A 57 -3.04 -0.88 -9.51
CA ASN A 57 -2.66 -0.47 -10.86
C ASN A 57 -3.50 0.69 -11.36
N THR A 58 -4.80 0.69 -11.08
CA THR A 58 -5.70 1.79 -11.43
C THR A 58 -5.38 3.08 -10.67
N ILE A 59 -4.95 2.97 -9.41
CA ILE A 59 -4.56 4.12 -8.56
C ILE A 59 -3.24 4.75 -9.06
N LEU A 60 -2.26 3.94 -9.48
CA LEU A 60 -0.92 4.40 -9.85
C LEU A 60 -0.83 5.02 -11.26
N HIS A 61 -1.69 4.59 -12.18
CA HIS A 61 -1.68 5.05 -13.58
C HIS A 61 -2.62 6.23 -13.84
N ARG A 62 -3.13 6.88 -12.79
CA ARG A 62 -4.03 8.04 -12.85
C ARG A 62 -3.30 9.35 -12.58
#